data_AF-A0A8H6RLV1-F1
#
_entry.id   AF-A0A8H6RLV1-F1
#
_cell.length_a   1.000
_cell.length_b   1.000
_cell.length_c   1.000
_cell.angle_alpha   90.00
_cell.angle_beta   90.00
_cell.angle_gamma   90.00
#
_symmetry.space_group_name_H-M   'P 1'
#
loop_
_entity.id
_entity.type
_entity.pdbx_description
1 polymer ?
#
loop_
_entity_poly.entity_id
_entity_poly.type
_entity_poly.pdbx_seq_one_letter_code
_entity_poly.pdbx_strand_id
1 'polypeptide(L)'
;MNYLELLVLFTILISPASARSIPVHTLTPRYNISGLNIAAEADGKEWFGTATNISGIEQQDPYYVEQLLNWKDFGQATPANRMKFAFTEQRQGVFNLSEAEIFMSAVNPPGMPQKKIRCHPLVWHQTLPNWLTSPTTPWTNATLTAVLVKHVKELVSYFGDRCTHWDVVNEAFSESNTTDPAFPYRSINNIWYQIIGPEYISIAFNADSEERIECKAMLQRLRHRISWPKEQRLVQTLQARNIQINGVGFESHFLAGGTPNQTRQEQAMISESILPLRN
;
A
#
# COMPACT_ATOMS: atom_id res chain seq x y z
N MET A 1 -10.84 16.10 67.42
CA MET A 1 -11.03 14.69 67.82
C MET A 1 -11.33 13.88 66.58
N ASN A 2 -10.74 12.69 66.53
CA ASN A 2 -10.58 11.81 65.38
C ASN A 2 -11.88 11.34 64.70
N TYR A 3 -11.76 11.00 63.42
CA TYR A 3 -12.68 10.16 62.66
C TYR A 3 -12.72 8.73 63.24
N LEU A 4 -13.91 8.09 63.24
CA LEU A 4 -14.08 6.65 63.06
C LEU A 4 -15.50 6.34 62.52
N GLU A 5 -15.55 5.31 61.66
CA GLU A 5 -16.58 4.91 60.71
C GLU A 5 -17.83 4.19 61.28
N LEU A 6 -18.86 3.98 60.45
CA LEU A 6 -19.51 2.67 60.39
C LEU A 6 -19.98 2.29 58.97
N LEU A 7 -19.49 1.13 58.55
CA LEU A 7 -19.74 0.32 57.36
C LEU A 7 -21.17 -0.28 57.38
N VAL A 8 -21.86 -0.33 56.23
CA VAL A 8 -23.09 -1.14 56.07
C VAL A 8 -22.87 -2.15 54.94
N LEU A 9 -22.84 -3.44 55.30
CA LEU A 9 -22.87 -4.58 54.36
C LEU A 9 -24.31 -4.84 53.90
N PHE A 10 -24.53 -5.04 52.60
CA PHE A 10 -25.72 -5.72 52.07
C PHE A 10 -25.30 -6.98 51.32
N THR A 11 -25.83 -8.12 51.76
CA THR A 11 -25.72 -9.43 51.13
C THR A 11 -26.73 -9.53 50.00
N ILE A 12 -26.30 -9.80 48.76
CA ILE A 12 -27.19 -10.12 47.64
C ILE A 12 -27.19 -11.64 47.43
N LEU A 13 -28.37 -12.25 47.58
CA LEU A 13 -28.67 -13.63 47.22
C LEU A 13 -28.64 -13.77 45.68
N ILE A 14 -27.69 -14.54 45.17
CA ILE A 14 -27.64 -14.92 43.74
C ILE A 14 -28.46 -16.20 43.56
N SER A 15 -29.53 -16.12 42.76
CA SER A 15 -30.27 -17.29 42.29
C SER A 15 -29.42 -18.12 41.31
N PRO A 16 -29.51 -19.47 41.31
CA PRO A 16 -28.79 -20.27 40.33
C PRO A 16 -29.47 -20.10 38.96
N ALA A 17 -28.88 -19.28 38.09
CA ALA A 17 -29.22 -19.27 36.68
C ALA A 17 -28.72 -20.58 36.06
N SER A 18 -29.63 -21.34 35.43
CA SER A 18 -29.29 -22.53 34.66
C SER A 18 -28.30 -22.15 33.56
N ALA A 19 -27.07 -22.64 33.67
CA ALA A 19 -26.04 -22.44 32.66
C ALA A 19 -26.45 -23.17 31.38
N ARG A 20 -26.96 -22.43 30.39
CA ARG A 20 -27.00 -22.93 29.02
C ARG A 20 -25.55 -22.99 28.54
N SER A 21 -25.09 -24.19 28.22
CA SER A 21 -23.83 -24.40 27.52
C SER A 21 -23.87 -23.61 26.21
N ILE A 22 -23.03 -22.59 26.10
CA ILE A 22 -22.67 -22.02 24.81
C ILE A 22 -22.01 -23.18 24.05
N PRO A 23 -22.38 -23.45 22.79
CA PRO A 23 -21.63 -24.39 21.98
C PRO A 23 -20.20 -23.86 21.94
N VAL A 24 -19.28 -24.54 22.62
CA VAL A 24 -17.87 -24.37 22.33
C VAL A 24 -17.74 -24.87 20.90
N HIS A 25 -17.64 -23.94 19.95
CA HIS A 25 -17.07 -24.27 18.67
C HIS A 25 -15.65 -24.70 18.98
N THR A 26 -15.47 -26.02 19.10
CA THR A 26 -14.16 -26.63 18.97
C THR A 26 -13.67 -26.20 17.60
N LEU A 27 -12.75 -25.25 17.59
CA LEU A 27 -11.88 -25.03 16.45
C LEU A 27 -11.12 -26.35 16.29
N THR A 28 -11.68 -27.28 15.53
CA THR A 28 -10.88 -28.33 14.93
C THR A 28 -9.77 -27.60 14.21
N PRO A 29 -8.48 -27.81 14.54
CA PRO A 29 -7.38 -27.17 13.84
C PRO A 29 -7.50 -27.60 12.38
N ARG A 30 -8.08 -26.72 11.57
CA ARG A 30 -8.15 -26.92 10.13
C ARG A 30 -6.74 -26.62 9.65
N TYR A 31 -6.05 -27.72 9.37
CA TYR A 31 -4.76 -27.82 8.71
C TYR A 31 -3.51 -27.48 9.53
N ASN A 32 -2.55 -28.39 9.38
CA ASN A 32 -1.15 -28.25 9.73
C ASN A 32 -0.46 -27.23 8.77
N ILE A 33 -1.05 -26.05 8.56
CA ILE A 33 -0.53 -25.04 7.62
C ILE A 33 0.62 -24.32 8.31
N SER A 34 1.85 -24.71 7.99
CA SER A 34 3.02 -23.98 8.45
C SER A 34 3.20 -22.73 7.58
N GLY A 35 2.50 -21.64 7.88
CA GLY A 35 2.86 -20.28 7.40
C GLY A 35 1.75 -19.48 6.70
N LEU A 36 1.82 -18.15 6.85
CA LEU A 36 0.80 -17.21 6.40
C LEU A 36 0.62 -17.16 4.87
N ASN A 37 1.71 -17.23 4.10
CA ASN A 37 1.64 -17.24 2.64
C ASN A 37 0.98 -18.52 2.12
N ILE A 38 1.33 -19.67 2.70
CA ILE A 38 0.71 -20.95 2.33
C ILE A 38 -0.79 -20.92 2.59
N ALA A 39 -1.20 -20.36 3.73
CA ALA A 39 -2.63 -20.21 4.04
C ALA A 39 -3.33 -19.26 3.04
N ALA A 40 -2.69 -18.13 2.70
CA ALA A 40 -3.23 -17.18 1.73
C ALA A 40 -3.40 -17.79 0.34
N GLU A 41 -2.39 -18.52 -0.16
CA GLU A 41 -2.45 -19.21 -1.45
C GLU A 41 -3.50 -20.34 -1.46
N ALA A 42 -3.63 -21.10 -0.35
CA ALA A 42 -4.67 -22.11 -0.20
C ALA A 42 -6.09 -21.51 -0.24
N ASP A 43 -6.25 -20.26 0.18
CA ASP A 43 -7.49 -19.48 0.09
C ASP A 43 -7.62 -18.71 -1.24
N GLY A 44 -6.78 -19.02 -2.24
CA GLY A 44 -6.82 -18.44 -3.59
C GLY A 44 -6.33 -17.00 -3.67
N LYS A 45 -5.56 -16.52 -2.70
CA LYS A 45 -4.88 -15.21 -2.76
C LYS A 45 -3.53 -15.36 -3.46
N GLU A 46 -3.03 -14.28 -4.05
CA GLU A 46 -1.76 -14.33 -4.75
C GLU A 46 -0.54 -14.40 -3.81
N TRP A 47 -0.65 -13.86 -2.59
CA TRP A 47 0.39 -13.91 -1.57
C TRP A 47 -0.13 -13.47 -0.19
N PHE A 48 0.63 -13.82 0.85
CA PHE A 48 0.81 -13.00 2.05
C PHE A 48 2.21 -12.36 1.98
N GLY A 49 2.33 -11.08 2.32
CA GLY A 49 3.56 -10.33 2.07
C GLY A 49 3.93 -9.36 3.18
N THR A 50 5.14 -8.80 3.09
CA THR A 50 5.65 -7.82 4.05
C THR A 50 6.38 -6.67 3.35
N ALA A 51 6.32 -5.48 3.95
CA ALA A 51 7.24 -4.40 3.60
C ALA A 51 8.54 -4.55 4.38
N THR A 52 9.65 -4.08 3.80
CA THR A 52 10.95 -4.07 4.48
C THR A 52 11.80 -2.90 4.00
N ASN A 53 12.67 -2.43 4.88
CA ASN A 53 13.65 -1.39 4.70
C ASN A 53 15.08 -1.95 4.51
N ILE A 54 15.22 -3.10 3.84
CA ILE A 54 16.50 -3.61 3.32
C ILE A 54 17.25 -2.54 2.48
N SER A 55 18.59 -2.63 2.42
CA SER A 55 19.51 -1.50 2.24
C SER A 55 19.42 -0.50 3.40
N GLY A 56 19.29 -1.05 4.62
CA GLY A 56 19.09 -0.32 5.86
C GLY A 56 19.42 -1.20 7.07
N ILE A 57 18.98 -0.80 8.27
CA ILE A 57 19.36 -1.46 9.53
C ILE A 57 18.84 -2.90 9.64
N GLU A 58 17.68 -3.19 9.04
CA GLU A 58 17.07 -4.52 9.07
C GLU A 58 17.94 -5.60 8.42
N GLN A 59 18.78 -5.24 7.45
CA GLN A 59 19.69 -6.18 6.79
C GLN A 59 20.82 -6.67 7.74
N GLN A 60 21.06 -5.95 8.82
CA GLN A 60 22.12 -6.28 9.78
C GLN A 60 21.64 -7.24 10.87
N ASP A 61 20.32 -7.46 10.97
CA ASP A 61 19.72 -8.39 11.92
C ASP A 61 19.50 -9.76 11.24
N PRO A 62 20.29 -10.79 11.59
CA PRO A 62 20.17 -12.10 10.97
C PRO A 62 18.83 -12.79 11.26
N TYR A 63 18.20 -12.53 12.41
CA TYR A 63 16.90 -13.11 12.74
C TYR A 63 15.78 -12.48 11.93
N TYR A 64 15.85 -11.16 11.73
CA TYR A 64 14.95 -10.46 10.82
C TYR A 64 15.07 -11.01 9.39
N VAL A 65 16.30 -11.13 8.89
CA VAL A 65 16.57 -11.60 7.52
C VAL A 65 16.11 -13.06 7.34
N GLU A 66 16.36 -13.93 8.32
CA GLU A 66 15.86 -15.31 8.31
C GLU A 66 14.33 -15.34 8.15
N GLN A 67 13.60 -14.56 8.95
CA GLN A 67 12.14 -14.50 8.88
C GLN A 67 11.64 -13.82 7.60
N LEU A 68 12.31 -12.77 7.11
CA LEU A 68 12.00 -12.13 5.82
C LEU A 68 12.11 -13.14 4.68
N LEU A 69 13.14 -14.00 4.69
CA LEU A 69 13.37 -15.00 3.67
C LEU A 69 12.42 -16.21 3.76
N ASN A 70 11.80 -16.44 4.91
CA ASN A 70 10.82 -17.52 5.09
C ASN A 70 9.61 -17.34 4.16
N TRP A 71 9.65 -18.01 3.01
CA TRP A 71 8.60 -17.94 1.98
C TRP A 71 7.26 -18.48 2.45
N LYS A 72 7.26 -19.40 3.43
CA LYS A 72 6.01 -19.95 3.97
C LYS A 72 5.15 -18.87 4.63
N ASP A 73 5.77 -17.84 5.20
CA ASP A 73 5.07 -16.69 5.75
C ASP A 73 4.97 -15.53 4.76
N PHE A 74 5.99 -15.29 3.95
CA PHE A 74 6.04 -14.14 3.04
C PHE A 74 6.35 -14.55 1.60
N GLY A 75 5.34 -14.65 0.75
CA GLY A 75 5.47 -14.86 -0.70
C GLY A 75 5.68 -13.57 -1.49
N GLN A 76 5.65 -12.41 -0.83
CA GLN A 76 5.79 -11.10 -1.45
C GLN A 76 6.57 -10.12 -0.57
N ALA A 77 7.34 -9.23 -1.21
CA ALA A 77 8.06 -8.16 -0.54
C ALA A 77 7.86 -6.79 -1.21
N THR A 78 7.77 -5.73 -0.40
CA THR A 78 7.67 -4.32 -0.85
C THR A 78 8.85 -3.52 -0.27
N PRO A 79 9.63 -2.79 -1.08
CA PRO A 79 10.65 -1.90 -0.54
C PRO A 79 9.99 -0.68 0.12
N ALA A 80 10.18 -0.52 1.42
CA ALA A 80 9.55 0.56 2.19
C ALA A 80 10.03 1.96 1.77
N ASN A 81 11.25 2.07 1.24
CA ASN A 81 11.85 3.36 0.87
C ASN A 81 12.68 3.36 -0.42
N ARG A 82 13.47 2.31 -0.69
CA ARG A 82 14.57 2.36 -1.67
C ARG A 82 14.17 2.43 -3.15
N MET A 83 12.87 2.44 -3.44
CA MET A 83 12.31 2.71 -4.77
C MET A 83 11.54 4.04 -4.87
N LYS A 84 11.44 4.82 -3.77
CA LYS A 84 10.82 6.16 -3.80
C LYS A 84 11.68 7.13 -4.61
N PHE A 85 11.02 8.12 -5.20
CA PHE A 85 11.63 9.12 -6.10
C PHE A 85 12.97 9.70 -5.59
N ALA A 86 13.05 10.14 -4.33
CA ALA A 86 14.29 10.72 -3.79
C ALA A 86 15.49 9.76 -3.74
N PHE A 87 15.27 8.44 -3.77
CA PHE A 87 16.33 7.44 -3.81
C PHE A 87 16.73 7.11 -5.24
N THR A 88 15.75 6.99 -6.13
CA THR A 88 15.95 6.51 -7.50
C THR A 88 16.39 7.60 -8.47
N GLU A 89 16.03 8.87 -8.24
CA GLU A 89 16.41 10.01 -9.09
C GLU A 89 16.93 11.20 -8.26
N GLN A 90 18.08 11.02 -7.63
CA GLN A 90 18.69 12.01 -6.72
C GLN A 90 19.11 13.32 -7.40
N ARG A 91 19.32 13.28 -8.72
CA ARG A 91 19.57 14.44 -9.59
C ARG A 91 18.71 14.29 -10.84
N GLN A 92 18.19 15.39 -11.37
CA GLN A 92 17.30 15.38 -12.52
C GLN A 92 17.89 14.58 -13.69
N GLY A 93 17.20 13.54 -14.12
CA GLY A 93 17.57 12.66 -15.22
C GLY A 93 18.75 11.72 -14.93
N VAL A 94 19.25 11.63 -13.70
CA VAL A 94 20.34 10.73 -13.29
C VAL A 94 19.81 9.73 -12.27
N PHE A 95 19.63 8.49 -12.72
CA PHE A 95 19.06 7.43 -11.90
C PHE A 95 20.13 6.66 -11.13
N ASN A 96 19.88 6.42 -9.84
CA ASN A 96 20.68 5.52 -9.01
C ASN A 96 19.77 4.45 -8.43
N LEU A 97 19.88 3.24 -8.99
CA LEU A 97 19.00 2.11 -8.65
C LEU A 97 19.73 1.06 -7.80
N SER A 98 20.95 1.35 -7.34
CA SER A 98 21.77 0.39 -6.61
C SER A 98 21.14 -0.09 -5.30
N GLU A 99 20.52 0.81 -4.53
CA GLU A 99 19.81 0.41 -3.30
C GLU A 99 18.55 -0.42 -3.58
N ALA A 100 17.86 -0.15 -4.68
CA ALA A 100 16.74 -0.97 -5.12
C ALA A 100 17.21 -2.36 -5.55
N GLU A 101 18.35 -2.47 -6.24
CA GLU A 101 18.96 -3.77 -6.61
C GLU A 101 19.43 -4.57 -5.38
N ILE A 102 19.95 -3.90 -4.34
CA ILE A 102 20.25 -4.53 -3.05
C ILE A 102 19.00 -5.15 -2.45
N PHE A 103 17.88 -4.41 -2.44
CA PHE A 103 16.59 -4.95 -2.00
C PHE A 103 16.18 -6.18 -2.84
N MET A 104 16.19 -6.07 -4.17
CA MET A 104 15.77 -7.15 -5.07
C MET A 104 16.57 -8.43 -4.83
N SER A 105 17.89 -8.30 -4.70
CA SER A 105 18.80 -9.43 -4.47
C SER A 105 18.63 -10.04 -3.08
N ALA A 106 18.37 -9.21 -2.07
CA ALA A 106 18.24 -9.66 -0.69
C ALA A 106 16.92 -10.40 -0.42
N VAL A 107 15.82 -10.02 -1.07
CA VAL A 107 14.52 -10.70 -0.89
C VAL A 107 14.35 -11.93 -1.77
N ASN A 108 15.15 -12.03 -2.84
CA ASN A 108 15.16 -13.12 -3.82
C ASN A 108 16.58 -13.67 -4.06
N PRO A 109 17.30 -14.15 -3.04
CA PRO A 109 18.63 -14.70 -3.23
C PRO A 109 18.61 -15.99 -4.07
N PRO A 110 19.72 -16.32 -4.75
CA PRO A 110 19.81 -17.55 -5.55
C PRO A 110 19.47 -18.81 -4.74
N GLY A 111 18.67 -19.70 -5.33
CA GLY A 111 18.30 -20.99 -4.72
C GLY A 111 17.11 -20.94 -3.74
N MET A 112 16.52 -19.76 -3.50
CA MET A 112 15.29 -19.61 -2.71
C MET A 112 14.05 -19.44 -3.62
N PRO A 113 12.84 -19.81 -3.12
CA PRO A 113 11.59 -19.46 -3.79
C PRO A 113 11.51 -17.96 -4.06
N GLN A 114 11.14 -17.60 -5.29
CA GLN A 114 11.02 -16.20 -5.70
C GLN A 114 9.76 -15.58 -5.09
N LYS A 115 9.95 -14.55 -4.28
CA LYS A 115 8.88 -13.66 -3.83
C LYS A 115 8.45 -12.75 -4.97
N LYS A 116 7.13 -12.53 -5.08
CA LYS A 116 6.56 -11.47 -5.90
C LYS A 116 7.00 -10.11 -5.32
N ILE A 117 7.20 -9.10 -6.17
CA ILE A 117 7.59 -7.76 -5.73
C ILE A 117 6.49 -6.76 -6.07
N ARG A 118 6.04 -6.01 -5.06
CA ARG A 118 5.23 -4.80 -5.28
C ARG A 118 6.18 -3.62 -5.19
N CYS A 119 6.48 -3.01 -6.33
CA CYS A 119 7.37 -1.87 -6.41
C CYS A 119 6.63 -0.60 -6.04
N HIS A 120 7.26 0.23 -5.22
CA HIS A 120 6.55 1.27 -4.47
C HIS A 120 7.42 2.51 -4.21
N PRO A 121 6.88 3.71 -4.51
CA PRO A 121 5.94 4.07 -5.57
C PRO A 121 6.62 4.93 -6.66
N LEU A 122 5.98 5.09 -7.82
CA LEU A 122 6.52 5.94 -8.89
C LEU A 122 6.25 7.43 -8.65
N VAL A 123 4.99 7.78 -8.35
CA VAL A 123 4.56 9.16 -8.13
C VAL A 123 3.94 9.30 -6.75
N TRP A 124 4.56 10.13 -5.90
CA TRP A 124 4.05 10.45 -4.57
C TRP A 124 4.33 11.91 -4.23
N HIS A 125 3.59 12.45 -3.27
CA HIS A 125 3.74 13.83 -2.81
C HIS A 125 4.84 13.99 -1.75
N GLN A 126 5.35 12.87 -1.20
CA GLN A 126 6.40 12.85 -0.18
C GLN A 126 7.67 12.18 -0.70
N THR A 127 8.76 12.30 0.08
CA THR A 127 10.07 11.70 -0.23
C THR A 127 10.54 12.09 -1.65
N LEU A 128 10.51 13.39 -1.91
CA LEU A 128 10.95 14.01 -3.15
C LEU A 128 12.32 14.69 -2.97
N PRO A 129 13.19 14.66 -3.99
CA PRO A 129 14.52 15.24 -3.92
C PRO A 129 14.46 16.77 -4.02
N ASN A 130 15.46 17.44 -3.45
CA ASN A 130 15.50 18.92 -3.40
C ASN A 130 15.48 19.58 -4.78
N TRP A 131 16.08 18.96 -5.81
CA TRP A 131 16.05 19.52 -7.16
C TRP A 131 14.62 19.60 -7.73
N LEU A 132 13.71 18.76 -7.25
CA LEU A 132 12.32 18.73 -7.64
C LEU A 132 11.48 19.70 -6.80
N THR A 133 11.66 19.70 -5.47
CA THR A 133 10.83 20.52 -4.55
C THR A 133 11.26 21.98 -4.47
N SER A 134 12.54 22.27 -4.73
CA SER A 134 13.13 23.61 -4.68
C SER A 134 13.97 23.85 -5.94
N PRO A 135 13.36 23.87 -7.14
CA PRO A 135 14.10 23.99 -8.39
C PRO A 135 14.66 25.42 -8.55
N THR A 136 15.83 25.55 -9.17
CA THR A 136 16.41 26.86 -9.50
C THR A 136 15.55 27.63 -10.49
N THR A 137 14.93 26.93 -11.43
CA THR A 137 13.95 27.47 -12.37
C THR A 137 12.57 26.94 -12.01
N PRO A 138 11.55 27.78 -11.80
CA PRO A 138 10.22 27.33 -11.50
C PRO A 138 9.70 26.34 -12.55
N TRP A 139 9.03 25.29 -12.08
CA TRP A 139 8.38 24.35 -12.96
C TRP A 139 7.22 24.99 -13.70
N THR A 140 7.04 24.54 -14.94
CA THR A 140 5.81 24.75 -15.72
C THR A 140 5.08 23.43 -15.81
N ASN A 141 3.80 23.45 -16.20
CA ASN A 141 3.06 22.22 -16.47
C ASN A 141 3.83 21.31 -17.45
N ALA A 142 4.35 21.86 -18.56
CA ALA A 142 5.09 21.09 -19.56
C ALA A 142 6.41 20.49 -19.01
N THR A 143 7.21 21.29 -18.29
CA THR A 143 8.52 20.81 -17.80
C THR A 143 8.40 19.79 -16.69
N LEU A 144 7.43 19.95 -15.76
CA LEU A 144 7.19 18.95 -14.71
C LEU A 144 6.52 17.69 -15.25
N THR A 145 5.63 17.82 -16.24
CA THR A 145 5.03 16.67 -16.93
C THR A 145 6.11 15.81 -17.60
N ALA A 146 7.10 16.44 -18.27
CA ALA A 146 8.21 15.71 -18.86
C ALA A 146 9.06 14.96 -17.83
N VAL A 147 9.28 15.55 -16.65
CA VAL A 147 9.96 14.88 -15.52
C VAL A 147 9.17 13.67 -15.04
N LEU A 148 7.87 13.84 -14.80
CA LEU A 148 6.99 12.75 -14.34
C LEU A 148 7.00 11.58 -15.33
N VAL A 149 6.79 11.86 -16.62
CA VAL A 149 6.76 10.83 -17.67
C VAL A 149 8.11 10.11 -17.75
N LYS A 150 9.23 10.85 -17.73
CA LYS A 150 10.56 10.25 -17.78
C LYS A 150 10.80 9.34 -16.57
N HIS A 151 10.50 9.81 -15.36
CA HIS A 151 10.70 9.02 -14.14
C HIS A 151 9.94 7.70 -14.17
N VAL A 152 8.65 7.78 -14.51
CA VAL A 152 7.78 6.59 -14.61
C VAL A 152 8.37 5.60 -15.62
N LYS A 153 8.67 6.05 -16.84
CA LYS A 153 9.17 5.16 -17.89
C LYS A 153 10.50 4.50 -17.55
N GLU A 154 11.45 5.26 -17.02
CA GLU A 154 12.79 4.75 -16.69
C GLU A 154 12.71 3.66 -15.62
N LEU A 155 11.95 3.86 -14.54
CA LEU A 155 11.80 2.86 -13.48
C LEU A 155 11.03 1.62 -13.99
N VAL A 156 9.91 1.84 -14.69
CA VAL A 156 9.06 0.74 -15.18
C VAL A 156 9.83 -0.12 -16.19
N SER A 157 10.55 0.51 -17.13
CA SER A 157 11.37 -0.19 -18.13
C SER A 157 12.55 -0.92 -17.49
N TYR A 158 13.27 -0.27 -16.56
CA TYR A 158 14.45 -0.87 -15.92
C TYR A 158 14.12 -2.09 -15.06
N PHE A 159 13.06 -2.04 -14.26
CA PHE A 159 12.69 -3.17 -13.41
C PHE A 159 11.91 -4.24 -14.16
N GLY A 160 11.12 -3.86 -15.17
CA GLY A 160 10.32 -4.77 -15.99
C GLY A 160 9.54 -5.76 -15.12
N ASP A 161 9.56 -7.03 -15.52
CA ASP A 161 8.79 -8.09 -14.86
C ASP A 161 9.27 -8.52 -13.49
N ARG A 162 10.41 -7.98 -13.03
CA ARG A 162 10.84 -8.19 -11.64
C ARG A 162 9.90 -7.48 -10.66
N CYS A 163 9.24 -6.41 -11.09
CA CYS A 163 8.11 -5.82 -10.38
C CYS A 163 6.82 -6.51 -10.84
N THR A 164 6.18 -7.28 -9.97
CA THR A 164 4.85 -7.85 -10.30
C THR A 164 3.76 -6.79 -10.29
N HIS A 165 3.91 -5.75 -9.47
CA HIS A 165 2.98 -4.65 -9.36
C HIS A 165 3.75 -3.34 -9.18
N TRP A 166 3.20 -2.25 -9.70
CA TRP A 166 3.63 -0.88 -9.33
C TRP A 166 2.51 -0.13 -8.63
N ASP A 167 2.86 0.50 -7.51
CA ASP A 167 2.07 1.60 -6.98
C ASP A 167 2.41 2.86 -7.80
N VAL A 168 1.70 3.06 -8.92
CA VAL A 168 1.98 4.11 -9.91
C VAL A 168 1.77 5.49 -9.31
N VAL A 169 0.65 5.70 -8.63
CA VAL A 169 0.36 6.91 -7.87
C VAL A 169 0.01 6.53 -6.44
N ASN A 170 0.67 7.16 -5.48
CA ASN A 170 0.46 6.94 -4.05
C ASN A 170 -0.27 8.13 -3.40
N GLU A 171 -1.29 7.86 -2.58
CA GLU A 171 -2.01 8.82 -1.74
C GLU A 171 -2.50 10.11 -2.47
N ALA A 172 -3.04 9.95 -3.68
CA ALA A 172 -3.50 11.06 -4.52
C ALA A 172 -4.70 11.82 -3.92
N PHE A 173 -5.47 11.21 -3.01
CA PHE A 173 -6.63 11.83 -2.38
C PHE A 173 -6.29 12.53 -1.06
N SER A 174 -7.00 13.62 -0.79
CA SER A 174 -6.94 14.29 0.51
C SER A 174 -7.65 13.48 1.59
N GLU A 175 -7.02 13.36 2.77
CA GLU A 175 -7.63 12.78 3.98
C GLU A 175 -8.65 13.72 4.63
N SER A 176 -8.57 15.03 4.37
CA SER A 176 -9.58 15.99 4.82
C SER A 176 -10.83 15.92 3.93
N ASN A 177 -12.00 16.16 4.52
CA ASN A 177 -13.22 16.41 3.75
C ASN A 177 -13.01 17.68 2.92
N THR A 178 -12.53 17.51 1.69
CA THR A 178 -12.67 18.50 0.63
C THR A 178 -14.15 18.87 0.51
N THR A 179 -14.44 20.16 0.51
CA THR A 179 -15.78 20.69 0.24
C THR A 179 -16.14 20.61 -1.24
N ASP A 180 -15.19 20.22 -2.09
CA ASP A 180 -15.40 20.02 -3.52
C ASP A 180 -15.55 18.52 -3.84
N PRO A 181 -16.77 18.02 -4.01
CA PRO A 181 -17.01 16.62 -4.37
C PRO A 181 -16.50 16.25 -5.77
N ALA A 182 -16.24 17.24 -6.65
CA ALA A 182 -15.66 17.02 -7.97
C ALA A 182 -14.13 16.90 -7.94
N PHE A 183 -13.46 17.52 -6.96
CA PHE A 183 -11.99 17.53 -6.87
C PHE A 183 -11.47 17.07 -5.49
N PRO A 184 -11.56 15.77 -5.16
CA PRO A 184 -11.10 15.25 -3.87
C PRO A 184 -9.60 14.98 -3.77
N TYR A 185 -8.82 15.50 -4.72
CA TYR A 185 -7.39 15.27 -4.80
C TYR A 185 -6.61 16.06 -3.76
N ARG A 186 -5.46 15.53 -3.37
CA ARG A 186 -4.49 16.19 -2.50
C ARG A 186 -3.82 17.33 -3.27
N SER A 187 -4.33 18.55 -3.07
CA SER A 187 -3.81 19.78 -3.70
C SER A 187 -2.77 20.52 -2.85
N ILE A 188 -2.76 20.27 -1.53
CA ILE A 188 -1.82 20.88 -0.59
C ILE A 188 -0.60 19.96 -0.44
N ASN A 189 0.60 20.55 -0.48
CA ASN A 189 1.89 19.84 -0.38
C ASN A 189 2.05 18.72 -1.42
N ASN A 190 1.53 18.93 -2.63
CA ASN A 190 1.63 18.01 -3.75
C ASN A 190 2.02 18.79 -5.00
N ILE A 191 3.33 18.82 -5.28
CA ILE A 191 3.90 19.59 -6.41
C ILE A 191 3.29 19.17 -7.76
N TRP A 192 3.00 17.87 -7.93
CA TRP A 192 2.39 17.34 -9.15
C TRP A 192 1.03 17.96 -9.40
N TYR A 193 0.15 17.95 -8.39
CA TYR A 193 -1.16 18.57 -8.51
C TYR A 193 -1.06 20.09 -8.67
N GLN A 194 -0.19 20.75 -7.92
CA GLN A 194 -0.09 22.22 -7.92
C GLN A 194 0.37 22.79 -9.26
N ILE A 195 1.21 22.06 -9.99
CA ILE A 195 1.79 22.53 -11.26
C ILE A 195 1.09 21.92 -12.48
N ILE A 196 0.74 20.63 -12.45
CA ILE A 196 0.14 19.91 -13.57
C ILE A 196 -1.40 19.91 -13.49
N GLY A 197 -1.95 19.96 -12.28
CA GLY A 197 -3.37 19.73 -12.03
C GLY A 197 -3.71 18.24 -11.90
N PRO A 198 -4.99 17.87 -11.77
CA PRO A 198 -5.43 16.49 -11.52
C PRO A 198 -5.00 15.48 -12.61
N GLU A 199 -4.71 15.96 -13.82
CA GLU A 199 -4.27 15.12 -14.94
C GLU A 199 -2.92 14.44 -14.71
N TYR A 200 -2.11 14.86 -13.73
CA TYR A 200 -0.86 14.18 -13.40
C TYR A 200 -1.05 12.67 -13.12
N ILE A 201 -2.23 12.29 -12.60
CA ILE A 201 -2.60 10.90 -12.33
C ILE A 201 -2.76 10.13 -13.64
N SER A 202 -3.59 10.65 -14.56
CA SER A 202 -3.80 10.07 -15.90
C SER A 202 -2.47 9.94 -16.66
N ILE A 203 -1.64 10.98 -16.59
CA ILE A 203 -0.32 11.01 -17.26
C ILE A 203 0.59 9.93 -16.70
N ALA A 204 0.64 9.73 -15.37
CA ALA A 204 1.45 8.69 -14.75
C ALA A 204 1.02 7.28 -15.19
N PHE A 205 -0.28 6.99 -15.14
CA PHE A 205 -0.80 5.69 -15.58
C PHE A 205 -0.62 5.46 -17.08
N ASN A 206 -0.73 6.51 -17.91
CA ASN A 206 -0.47 6.38 -19.35
C ASN A 206 1.01 6.11 -19.64
N ALA A 207 1.93 6.82 -18.99
CA ALA A 207 3.37 6.60 -19.13
C ALA A 207 3.80 5.19 -18.70
N ASP A 208 3.22 4.67 -17.62
CA ASP A 208 3.40 3.28 -17.17
C ASP A 208 2.79 2.28 -18.17
N SER A 209 1.67 2.63 -18.80
CA SER A 209 1.00 1.80 -19.81
C SER A 209 1.71 1.66 -21.14
N GLU A 210 2.55 2.63 -21.49
CA GLU A 210 3.38 2.54 -22.68
C GLU A 210 4.52 1.52 -22.52
N GLU A 211 4.90 1.19 -21.28
CA GLU A 211 6.03 0.30 -20.99
C GLU A 211 5.58 -1.11 -20.56
N ARG A 212 4.40 -1.27 -19.92
CA ARG A 212 3.91 -2.57 -19.43
C ARG A 212 2.41 -2.77 -19.57
N ILE A 213 2.02 -4.03 -19.78
CA ILE A 213 0.62 -4.47 -19.93
C ILE A 213 0.05 -5.06 -18.63
N GLU A 214 0.87 -5.44 -17.64
CA GLU A 214 0.37 -6.14 -16.44
C GLU A 214 0.55 -5.36 -15.12
N CYS A 215 -0.50 -5.43 -14.29
CA CYS A 215 -0.61 -5.08 -12.87
C CYS A 215 -0.15 -3.68 -12.39
N LYS A 216 -1.00 -2.68 -12.71
CA LYS A 216 -0.88 -1.28 -12.29
C LYS A 216 -1.82 -0.95 -11.14
N ALA A 217 -1.30 -0.45 -10.02
CA ALA A 217 -2.11 -0.10 -8.87
C ALA A 217 -1.98 1.38 -8.48
N MET A 218 -3.06 1.95 -7.96
CA MET A 218 -2.99 3.15 -7.12
C MET A 218 -2.99 2.71 -5.66
N LEU A 219 -2.06 3.17 -4.84
CA LEU A 219 -2.08 2.88 -3.41
C LEU A 219 -2.69 4.06 -2.65
N GLN A 220 -3.63 3.75 -1.76
CA GLN A 220 -4.36 4.75 -0.98
C GLN A 220 -4.38 4.42 0.50
N ARG A 221 -4.06 5.44 1.30
CA ARG A 221 -4.14 5.38 2.74
C ARG A 221 -5.57 5.35 3.25
N LEU A 222 -5.87 4.34 4.07
CA LEU A 222 -7.09 4.23 4.87
C LEU A 222 -6.72 4.21 6.36
N ARG A 223 -7.16 5.22 7.13
CA ARG A 223 -6.90 5.29 8.58
C ARG A 223 -8.10 4.91 9.46
N HIS A 224 -9.34 5.21 9.04
CA HIS A 224 -10.51 5.14 9.93
C HIS A 224 -11.81 4.63 9.27
N ARG A 225 -11.87 4.56 7.94
CA ARG A 225 -13.02 4.06 7.18
C ARG A 225 -12.52 3.38 5.92
N ILE A 226 -13.21 2.31 5.52
CA ILE A 226 -13.01 1.64 4.25
C ILE A 226 -14.20 2.03 3.39
N SER A 227 -14.07 3.19 2.76
CA SER A 227 -15.03 3.74 1.81
C SER A 227 -14.21 4.33 0.69
N TRP A 228 -14.44 3.88 -0.54
CA TRP A 228 -13.60 4.21 -1.69
C TRP A 228 -14.35 4.86 -2.88
N PRO A 229 -15.40 5.70 -2.69
CA PRO A 229 -16.17 6.25 -3.80
C PRO A 229 -15.35 7.22 -4.67
N LYS A 230 -14.25 7.80 -4.14
CA LYS A 230 -13.37 8.70 -4.90
C LYS A 230 -12.46 7.91 -5.83
N GLU A 231 -11.93 6.81 -5.32
CA GLU A 231 -11.10 5.83 -5.99
C GLU A 231 -11.91 5.13 -7.09
N GLN A 232 -13.17 4.73 -6.82
CA GLN A 232 -14.12 4.24 -7.82
C GLN A 232 -14.23 5.17 -9.02
N ARG A 233 -14.48 6.47 -8.76
CA ARG A 233 -14.65 7.47 -9.81
C ARG A 233 -13.36 7.67 -10.60
N LEU A 234 -12.20 7.63 -9.96
CA LEU A 234 -10.92 7.73 -10.65
C LEU A 234 -10.69 6.50 -11.55
N VAL A 235 -10.89 5.28 -11.04
CA VAL A 235 -10.77 4.06 -11.85
C VAL A 235 -11.70 4.14 -13.07
N GLN A 236 -12.97 4.50 -12.87
CA GLN A 236 -13.93 4.70 -13.97
C GLN A 236 -13.48 5.78 -14.97
N THR A 237 -12.89 6.87 -14.48
CA THR A 237 -12.37 7.97 -15.33
C THR A 237 -11.19 7.49 -16.18
N LEU A 238 -10.25 6.75 -15.60
CA LEU A 238 -9.11 6.18 -16.33
C LEU A 238 -9.59 5.16 -17.37
N GLN A 239 -10.49 4.25 -16.98
CA GLN A 239 -11.07 3.24 -17.88
C GLN A 239 -11.85 3.86 -19.04
N ALA A 240 -12.66 4.89 -18.78
CA ALA A 240 -13.40 5.61 -19.83
C ALA A 240 -12.49 6.30 -20.86
N ARG A 241 -11.24 6.58 -20.47
CA ARG A 241 -10.20 7.15 -21.33
C ARG A 241 -9.27 6.10 -21.93
N ASN A 242 -9.57 4.81 -21.77
CA ASN A 242 -8.72 3.67 -22.15
C ASN A 242 -7.32 3.69 -21.52
N ILE A 243 -7.19 4.29 -20.32
CA ILE A 243 -5.95 4.24 -19.53
C ILE A 243 -6.02 3.02 -18.62
N GLN A 244 -4.99 2.18 -18.65
CA GLN A 244 -4.97 0.94 -17.89
C GLN A 244 -4.71 1.20 -16.41
N ILE A 245 -5.55 0.60 -15.57
CA ILE A 245 -5.40 0.47 -14.12
C ILE A 245 -5.92 -0.93 -13.77
N ASN A 246 -5.14 -1.70 -13.02
CA ASN A 246 -5.43 -3.11 -12.71
C ASN A 246 -5.72 -3.33 -11.22
N GLY A 247 -5.66 -2.30 -10.39
CA GLY A 247 -5.98 -2.45 -8.99
C GLY A 247 -5.94 -1.14 -8.22
N VAL A 248 -6.52 -1.20 -7.03
CA VAL A 248 -6.34 -0.18 -6.00
C VAL A 248 -5.84 -0.90 -4.76
N GLY A 249 -4.79 -0.36 -4.15
CA GLY A 249 -4.21 -0.88 -2.92
C GLY A 249 -4.75 -0.11 -1.73
N PHE A 250 -5.10 -0.83 -0.67
CA PHE A 250 -5.49 -0.25 0.60
C PHE A 250 -4.37 -0.41 1.63
N GLU A 251 -3.70 0.68 2.01
CA GLU A 251 -2.54 0.64 2.93
C GLU A 251 -2.88 0.01 4.30
N SER A 252 -4.13 0.15 4.75
CA SER A 252 -4.63 -0.51 5.96
C SER A 252 -3.84 -0.21 7.25
N HIS A 253 -3.29 1.01 7.35
CA HIS A 253 -2.68 1.53 8.57
C HIS A 253 -3.75 1.88 9.63
N PHE A 254 -4.22 0.86 10.33
CA PHE A 254 -5.25 0.97 11.36
C PHE A 254 -4.70 1.13 12.78
N LEU A 255 -5.51 1.73 13.65
CA LEU A 255 -5.29 1.72 15.09
C LEU A 255 -5.91 0.46 15.71
N ALA A 256 -5.26 -0.08 16.74
CA ALA A 256 -5.84 -1.13 17.56
C ALA A 256 -7.18 -0.66 18.16
N GLY A 257 -8.23 -1.46 18.03
CA GLY A 257 -9.61 -1.09 18.42
C GLY A 257 -10.35 -0.19 17.42
N GLY A 258 -9.66 0.41 16.45
CA GLY A 258 -10.25 1.18 15.34
C GLY A 258 -10.32 0.43 14.02
N THR A 259 -9.84 -0.81 13.98
CA THR A 259 -9.81 -1.65 12.77
C THR A 259 -11.23 -2.07 12.38
N PRO A 260 -11.67 -1.81 11.14
CA PRO A 260 -12.96 -2.30 10.64
C PRO A 260 -13.02 -3.82 10.72
N ASN A 261 -14.21 -4.38 11.00
CA ASN A 261 -14.36 -5.83 11.02
C ASN A 261 -14.12 -6.44 9.63
N GLN A 262 -13.86 -7.76 9.60
CA GLN A 262 -13.55 -8.50 8.37
C GLN A 262 -14.58 -8.26 7.27
N THR A 263 -15.88 -8.32 7.58
CA THR A 263 -16.94 -8.08 6.60
C THR A 263 -16.85 -6.70 5.93
N ARG A 264 -16.53 -5.64 6.67
CA ARG A 264 -16.34 -4.30 6.08
C ARG A 264 -15.09 -4.21 5.23
N GLN A 265 -14.02 -4.92 5.60
CA GLN A 265 -12.81 -5.01 4.77
C GLN A 265 -13.12 -5.74 3.46
N GLU A 266 -13.78 -6.89 3.54
CA GLU A 266 -14.17 -7.70 2.38
C GLU A 266 -15.12 -6.95 1.46
N GLN A 267 -16.15 -6.28 1.99
CA GLN A 267 -17.10 -5.52 1.18
C GLN A 267 -16.42 -4.45 0.33
N ALA A 268 -15.41 -3.78 0.88
CA ALA A 268 -14.67 -2.79 0.12
C ALA A 268 -13.79 -3.43 -0.98
N MET A 269 -13.09 -4.52 -0.67
CA MET A 269 -12.26 -5.25 -1.64
C MET A 269 -13.13 -5.89 -2.75
N ILE A 270 -14.30 -6.43 -2.41
CA ILE A 270 -15.22 -7.04 -3.40
C ILE A 270 -15.75 -5.98 -4.37
N SER A 271 -16.05 -4.78 -3.90
CA SER A 271 -16.51 -3.73 -4.80
C SER A 271 -15.46 -3.32 -5.85
N GLU A 272 -14.16 -3.57 -5.62
CA GLU A 272 -13.10 -3.37 -6.63
C GLU A 272 -13.17 -4.41 -7.75
N SER A 273 -13.51 -5.66 -7.42
CA SER A 273 -13.65 -6.75 -8.41
C SER A 273 -14.81 -6.58 -9.40
N ILE A 274 -15.69 -5.61 -9.16
CA ILE A 274 -16.88 -5.32 -9.99
C ILE A 274 -16.57 -4.35 -11.14
N LEU A 275 -15.42 -3.68 -11.14
CA LEU A 275 -14.96 -2.95 -12.32
C LEU A 275 -14.21 -3.96 -13.19
N PRO A 276 -14.72 -4.35 -14.38
CA PRO A 276 -13.97 -5.24 -15.26
C PRO A 276 -12.69 -4.52 -15.67
N LEU A 277 -11.60 -4.83 -14.98
CA LEU A 277 -10.26 -4.45 -15.35
C LEU A 277 -10.04 -5.15 -16.70
N ARG A 278 -9.89 -4.38 -17.77
CA ARG A 278 -9.70 -4.96 -19.11
C ARG A 278 -8.43 -5.80 -19.08
N ASN A 279 -8.57 -7.07 -19.45
CA ASN A 279 -7.46 -7.92 -19.90
C ASN A 279 -6.76 -7.24 -21.08
#